data_AF-A0A534RDX5-F1
#
_entry.id   AF-A0A534RDX5-F1
#
_cell.length_a   1.000
_cell.length_b   1.000
_cell.length_c   1.000
_cell.angle_alpha   90.00
_cell.angle_beta   90.00
_cell.angle_gamma   90.00
#
_symmetry.space_group_name_H-M   'P 1'
#
loop_
_entity.id
_entity.type
_entity.pdbx_description
1 polymer ?
#
loop_
_entity_poly.entity_id
_entity_poly.type
_entity_poly.pdbx_seq_one_letter_code
_entity_poly.pdbx_strand_id
1 'polypeptide(L)'
;MRRRAALLLLLLPLVATPAGAQGWRAWDQLSPEEQRRAWDNFQRYQQLPEQRQRMIERRYQQFQTLPPQEQKRLRQNYEAYRGLDPGARREFTEKYRRWKSDRH
;
A
#
# COMPACT_ATOMS: atom_id res chain seq x y z
N MET A 1 -27.23 -2.07 -13.78
CA MET A 1 -25.75 -2.04 -13.83
C MET A 1 -25.23 -1.23 -12.64
N ARG A 2 -24.70 -1.87 -11.59
CA ARG A 2 -24.19 -1.16 -10.40
C ARG A 2 -22.67 -1.20 -10.45
N ARG A 3 -22.04 -0.05 -10.72
CA ARG A 3 -20.58 0.13 -10.79
C ARG A 3 -19.97 -0.18 -9.43
N ARG A 4 -19.52 -1.41 -9.23
CA ARG A 4 -18.71 -1.85 -8.09
C ARG A 4 -17.24 -1.71 -8.46
N ALA A 5 -16.73 -0.49 -8.40
CA ALA A 5 -15.30 -0.24 -8.23
C ALA A 5 -15.09 0.16 -6.76
N ALA A 6 -15.32 -0.81 -5.88
CA ALA A 6 -15.00 -0.75 -4.48
C ALA A 6 -14.33 -2.09 -4.17
N LEU A 7 -13.02 -2.10 -3.96
CA LEU A 7 -12.44 -3.11 -3.09
C LEU A 7 -12.73 -2.67 -1.65
N LEU A 8 -14.01 -2.74 -1.29
CA LEU A 8 -14.51 -2.76 0.06
C LEU A 8 -15.43 -3.98 0.16
N LEU A 9 -14.95 -5.02 0.83
CA LEU A 9 -15.83 -5.84 1.65
C LEU A 9 -15.98 -5.15 3.00
N LEU A 10 -17.24 -5.03 3.40
CA LEU A 10 -17.85 -4.14 4.39
C LEU A 10 -18.29 -4.98 5.60
N LEU A 11 -18.18 -4.45 6.84
CA LEU A 11 -19.28 -4.35 7.85
C LEU A 11 -18.76 -4.02 9.29
N LEU A 12 -19.32 -2.93 9.82
CA LEU A 12 -19.20 -2.26 11.14
C LEU A 12 -20.23 -2.83 12.18
N PRO A 13 -20.35 -2.39 13.47
CA PRO A 13 -19.63 -1.36 14.26
C PRO A 13 -19.26 -1.73 15.75
N LEU A 14 -18.62 -0.76 16.42
CA LEU A 14 -18.70 -0.44 17.87
C LEU A 14 -17.75 -1.13 18.88
N VAL A 15 -16.45 -0.85 18.79
CA VAL A 15 -15.66 -0.59 20.02
C VAL A 15 -14.84 0.68 19.79
N ALA A 16 -15.10 1.68 20.62
CA ALA A 16 -14.26 2.85 20.72
C ALA A 16 -12.88 2.44 21.27
N THR A 17 -11.85 2.51 20.43
CA THR A 17 -10.49 2.78 20.90
C THR A 17 -9.94 3.95 20.08
N PRO A 18 -9.92 5.17 20.63
CA PRO A 18 -9.22 6.28 20.00
C PRO A 18 -7.70 6.05 20.12
N ALA A 19 -6.94 6.70 19.24
CA ALA A 19 -5.48 6.69 19.13
C ALA A 19 -4.85 5.49 18.39
N GLY A 20 -4.98 5.46 17.06
CA GLY A 20 -4.10 4.63 16.23
C GLY A 20 -4.49 4.46 14.77
N ALA A 21 -5.78 4.61 14.44
CA ALA A 21 -6.26 4.54 13.06
C ALA A 21 -6.01 5.86 12.32
N GLN A 22 -4.74 6.15 12.00
CA GLN A 22 -4.40 7.12 10.96
C GLN A 22 -4.88 6.52 9.64
N GLY A 23 -6.13 6.89 9.33
CA GLY A 23 -7.00 6.23 8.38
C GLY A 23 -6.61 6.46 6.94
N TRP A 24 -7.00 5.49 6.12
CA TRP A 24 -7.41 5.70 4.74
C TRP A 24 -8.19 7.02 4.67
N ARG A 25 -7.72 8.00 3.88
CA ARG A 25 -8.54 9.17 3.57
C ARG A 25 -9.80 8.67 2.89
N ALA A 26 -10.96 9.15 3.32
CA ALA A 26 -12.20 8.85 2.60
C ALA A 26 -12.03 9.29 1.14
N TRP A 27 -12.51 8.50 0.19
CA TRP A 27 -12.33 8.77 -1.25
C TRP A 27 -12.79 10.19 -1.62
N ASP A 28 -13.86 10.66 -1.00
CA ASP A 28 -14.45 11.99 -1.19
C ASP A 28 -13.57 13.14 -0.67
N GLN A 29 -12.55 12.83 0.14
CA GLN A 29 -11.57 13.80 0.65
C GLN A 29 -10.29 13.87 -0.21
N LEU A 30 -10.17 13.03 -1.24
CA LEU A 30 -9.04 13.04 -2.15
C LEU A 30 -9.23 14.13 -3.21
N SER A 31 -8.15 14.85 -3.55
CA SER A 31 -8.19 15.77 -4.69
C SER A 31 -8.47 15.01 -6.00
N PRO A 32 -8.98 15.67 -7.06
CA PRO A 32 -9.19 15.02 -8.35
C PRO A 32 -7.93 14.32 -8.90
N GLU A 33 -6.74 14.90 -8.67
CA GLU A 33 -5.46 14.30 -9.05
C GLU A 33 -5.14 13.06 -8.22
N GLU A 34 -5.42 13.08 -6.92
CA GLU A 34 -5.25 11.92 -6.04
C GLU A 34 -6.19 10.78 -6.43
N GLN A 35 -7.47 11.09 -6.71
CA GLN A 35 -8.44 10.12 -7.19
C GLN A 35 -8.01 9.50 -8.53
N ARG A 36 -7.52 10.32 -9.47
CA ARG A 36 -6.98 9.84 -10.75
C ARG A 36 -5.81 8.89 -10.55
N ARG A 37 -4.83 9.26 -9.71
CA ARG A 37 -3.69 8.39 -9.37
C ARG A 37 -4.14 7.07 -8.75
N ALA A 38 -5.11 7.11 -7.84
CA ALA A 38 -5.65 5.92 -7.22
C ALA A 38 -6.34 5.00 -8.24
N TRP A 39 -7.10 5.58 -9.18
CA TRP A 39 -7.74 4.85 -10.27
C TRP A 39 -6.72 4.21 -11.22
N ASP A 40 -5.68 4.96 -11.62
CA ASP A 40 -4.60 4.44 -12.47
C ASP A 40 -3.87 3.27 -11.81
N ASN A 41 -3.62 3.36 -10.50
CA ASN A 41 -3.02 2.27 -9.73
C ASN A 41 -3.94 1.05 -9.66
N PHE A 42 -5.25 1.25 -9.49
CA PHE A 42 -6.23 0.18 -9.49
C PHE A 42 -6.30 -0.52 -10.85
N GLN A 43 -6.29 0.21 -11.96
CA GLN A 43 -6.25 -0.38 -13.30
C GLN A 43 -5.01 -1.25 -13.51
N ARG A 44 -3.84 -0.76 -13.10
CA ARG A 44 -2.60 -1.57 -13.15
C ARG A 44 -2.69 -2.82 -12.29
N TYR A 45 -3.31 -2.73 -11.11
CA TYR A 45 -3.51 -3.88 -10.23
C TYR A 45 -4.41 -4.94 -10.89
N GLN A 46 -5.52 -4.53 -11.50
CA GLN A 46 -6.46 -5.43 -12.19
C GLN A 46 -5.80 -6.17 -13.37
N GLN A 47 -4.81 -5.55 -14.02
CA GLN A 47 -4.05 -6.16 -15.11
C GLN A 47 -2.97 -7.15 -14.64
N LEU A 48 -2.70 -7.24 -13.33
CA LEU A 48 -1.73 -8.20 -12.82
C LEU A 48 -2.27 -9.63 -12.92
N PRO A 49 -1.41 -10.63 -13.20
CA PRO A 49 -1.79 -12.04 -13.10
C PRO A 49 -2.32 -12.37 -11.70
N GLU A 50 -3.30 -13.27 -11.59
CA GLU A 50 -3.93 -13.58 -10.31
C GLU A 50 -2.94 -13.99 -9.22
N GLN A 51 -1.88 -14.72 -9.57
CA GLN A 51 -0.84 -15.11 -8.61
C GLN A 51 -0.16 -13.89 -7.98
N ARG A 52 0.06 -12.83 -8.77
CA ARG A 52 0.61 -11.56 -8.29
C ARG A 52 -0.40 -10.82 -7.41
N GLN A 53 -1.68 -10.81 -7.80
CA GLN A 53 -2.76 -10.23 -6.99
C GLN A 53 -2.83 -10.92 -5.61
N ARG A 54 -2.91 -12.26 -5.58
CA ARG A 54 -2.90 -13.07 -4.35
C ARG A 54 -1.66 -12.82 -3.49
N MET A 55 -0.49 -12.64 -4.10
CA MET A 55 0.73 -12.30 -3.36
C MET A 55 0.62 -10.93 -2.68
N ILE A 56 0.07 -9.94 -3.38
CA ILE A 56 -0.14 -8.59 -2.84
C ILE A 56 -1.14 -8.63 -1.68
N GLU A 57 -2.26 -9.33 -1.86
CA GLU A 57 -3.29 -9.51 -0.83
C GLU A 57 -2.70 -10.15 0.44
N ARG A 58 -1.92 -11.23 0.32
CA ARG A 58 -1.27 -11.86 1.47
C ARG A 58 -0.31 -10.92 2.20
N ARG A 59 0.50 -10.15 1.46
CA ARG A 59 1.41 -9.17 2.07
C ARG A 59 0.65 -8.05 2.77
N TYR A 60 -0.48 -7.64 2.21
CA TYR A 60 -1.34 -6.65 2.81
C TYR A 60 -1.97 -7.15 4.11
N GLN A 61 -2.49 -8.38 4.12
CA GLN A 61 -3.00 -9.02 5.34
C GLN A 61 -1.90 -9.10 6.41
N GLN A 62 -0.69 -9.53 6.06
CA GLN A 62 0.46 -9.54 6.98
C GLN A 62 0.75 -8.15 7.53
N PHE A 63 0.76 -7.12 6.69
CA PHE A 63 0.96 -5.74 7.13
C PHE A 63 -0.10 -5.28 8.13
N GLN A 64 -1.38 -5.63 7.91
CA GLN A 64 -2.46 -5.28 8.83
C GLN A 64 -2.32 -5.93 10.21
N THR A 65 -1.69 -7.11 10.28
CA THR A 65 -1.42 -7.79 11.57
C THR A 65 -0.26 -7.18 12.35
N LEU A 66 0.55 -6.31 11.74
CA LEU A 66 1.68 -5.68 12.41
C LEU A 66 1.20 -4.70 13.50
N PRO A 67 1.93 -4.54 14.61
CA PRO A 67 1.66 -3.50 15.59
C PRO A 67 1.62 -2.10 14.95
N PRO A 68 0.81 -1.15 15.45
CA PRO A 68 0.68 0.18 14.85
C PRO A 68 2.01 0.94 14.67
N GLN A 69 2.94 0.76 15.60
CA GLN A 69 4.28 1.36 15.52
C GLN A 69 5.11 0.78 14.37
N GLU A 70 5.00 -0.52 14.14
CA GLU A 70 5.62 -1.19 13.01
C GLU A 70 5.00 -0.73 11.69
N GLN A 71 3.67 -0.68 11.61
CA GLN A 71 2.98 -0.12 10.44
C GLN A 71 3.42 1.31 10.14
N LYS A 72 3.62 2.14 11.16
CA LYS A 72 4.11 3.52 11.02
C LYS A 72 5.55 3.53 10.47
N ARG A 73 6.44 2.69 11.02
CA ARG A 73 7.83 2.56 10.56
C ARG A 73 7.90 2.15 9.10
N LEU A 74 7.12 1.14 8.69
CA LEU A 74 7.06 0.72 7.30
C LEU A 74 6.55 1.82 6.36
N ARG A 75 5.49 2.55 6.77
CA ARG A 75 4.97 3.69 6.00
C ARG A 75 6.01 4.80 5.84
N GLN A 76 6.72 5.14 6.90
CA GLN A 76 7.79 6.15 6.87
C GLN A 76 8.95 5.75 5.95
N ASN A 77 9.39 4.50 6.04
CA ASN A 77 10.45 3.98 5.16
C ASN A 77 10.01 4.00 3.68
N TYR A 78 8.75 3.67 3.41
CA TYR A 78 8.21 3.71 2.06
C TYR A 78 8.12 5.14 1.51
N GLU A 79 7.65 6.11 2.30
CA GLU A 79 7.62 7.51 1.87
C GLU A 79 9.03 8.08 1.68
N ALA A 80 9.99 7.73 2.54
CA ALA A 80 11.40 8.10 2.36
C ALA A 80 11.95 7.55 1.03
N TYR A 81 11.70 6.27 0.73
CA TYR A 81 12.09 5.67 -0.54
C TYR A 81 11.40 6.35 -1.73
N ARG A 82 10.11 6.66 -1.64
CA ARG A 82 9.35 7.37 -2.68
C ARG A 82 9.75 8.86 -2.80
N GLY A 83 10.45 9.42 -1.81
CA GLY A 83 11.01 10.77 -1.86
C GLY A 83 12.39 10.84 -2.52
N LEU A 84 13.12 9.72 -2.61
CA LEU A 84 14.46 9.69 -3.22
C LEU A 84 14.41 10.12 -4.70
N ASP A 85 15.45 10.84 -5.15
CA ASP A 85 15.64 11.14 -6.57
C ASP A 85 15.85 9.85 -7.41
N PRO A 86 15.59 9.86 -8.72
CA PRO A 86 15.65 8.65 -9.56
C PRO A 86 17.00 7.94 -9.50
N GLY A 87 18.12 8.67 -9.42
CA GLY A 87 19.46 8.10 -9.29
C GLY A 87 19.64 7.35 -7.97
N ALA A 88 19.28 7.98 -6.85
CA ALA A 88 19.35 7.38 -5.52
C ALA A 88 18.45 6.15 -5.38
N ARG A 89 17.26 6.14 -6.01
CA ARG A 89 16.39 4.94 -6.02
C ARG A 89 17.02 3.77 -6.76
N ARG A 90 17.69 4.02 -7.89
CA ARG A 90 18.37 2.95 -8.66
C ARG A 90 19.45 2.32 -7.81
N GLU A 91 20.32 3.14 -7.23
CA GLU A 91 21.40 2.68 -6.35
C GLU A 91 20.85 1.88 -5.14
N PHE A 92 19.82 2.39 -4.47
CA PHE A 92 19.17 1.67 -3.36
C PHE A 92 18.65 0.30 -3.82
N THR A 93 17.97 0.26 -4.97
CA THR A 93 17.37 -0.98 -5.50
C THR A 93 18.43 -2.00 -5.89
N GLU A 94 19.54 -1.55 -6.48
CA GLU A 94 20.68 -2.40 -6.85
C GLU A 94 21.37 -2.99 -5.61
N LYS A 95 21.69 -2.14 -4.62
CA LYS A 95 22.28 -2.56 -3.34
C LYS A 95 21.38 -3.58 -2.63
N TYR A 96 20.08 -3.30 -2.57
CA TYR A 96 19.11 -4.21 -1.96
C TYR A 96 19.02 -5.55 -2.70
N ARG A 97 19.04 -5.53 -4.04
CA ARG A 97 19.04 -6.75 -4.85
C ARG A 97 20.28 -7.60 -4.60
N ARG A 98 21.47 -6.99 -4.57
CA ARG A 98 22.74 -7.68 -4.29
C ARG A 98 22.74 -8.28 -2.88
N TRP A 99 22.41 -7.50 -1.87
CA TRP A 99 22.32 -8.00 -0.50
C TRP A 99 21.36 -9.19 -0.37
N LYS A 100 20.25 -9.20 -1.12
CA LYS A 100 19.29 -10.30 -1.11
C LYS A 100 19.81 -11.54 -1.84
N SER A 101 20.58 -11.41 -2.92
CA SER A 101 21.17 -12.56 -3.62
C SER A 101 22.25 -13.24 -2.80
N ASP A 102 23.05 -12.47 -2.05
CA ASP A 102 24.20 -12.99 -1.30
C ASP A 102 23.79 -13.75 -0.02
N ARG A 103 22.52 -13.66 0.39
CA ARG A 103 21.96 -14.32 1.58
C ARG A 103 21.16 -15.60 1.27
N HIS A 104 21.18 -16.07 0.03
CA HIS A 104 20.52 -17.30 -0.41
C HIS A 104 21.56 -18.23 -1.04
#